data_AF-A0A847VG56-F1
#
_entry.id   AF-A0A847VG56-F1
#
_cell.length_a   1.000
_cell.length_b   1.000
_cell.length_c   1.000
_cell.angle_alpha   90.00
_cell.angle_beta   90.00
_cell.angle_gamma   90.00
#
_symmetry.space_group_name_H-M   'P 1'
#
loop_
_entity.id
_entity.type
_entity.pdbx_description
1 polymer ?
#
loop_
_entity_poly.entity_id
_entity_poly.type
_entity_poly.pdbx_seq_one_letter_code
_entity_poly.pdbx_strand_id
1 'polypeptide(L)'
;AGAPLPTMLIGTLPVVIAVVSNLRQRGAATATHAGRLRWRRLVPSLALIGAGIALVHHAELLRLHADPAADLERYGLGALLALGAVACWTWYPIRNAEWLRAHAGRSPRTWATAQGVATLPLAALGFGAFWLWQVAGAPGGSSFAMPFGPTSGRFVGLMLAMGLLASWLGTLCWNEASRRLPTTLAGQLIVFETLAALAYALALRGQAPPAATLAGAALLVAGVAWALRAPQAPAPAMPA
;
A
#
# COMPACT_ATOMS: atom_id res chain seq x y z
N ALA A 1 7.85 -12.52 13.29
CA ALA A 1 8.20 -11.10 13.19
C ALA A 1 7.13 -10.30 13.92
N GLY A 2 7.51 -9.34 14.79
CA GLY A 2 6.53 -8.38 15.29
C GLY A 2 5.88 -7.59 14.13
N ALA A 3 4.71 -7.01 14.35
CA ALA A 3 4.03 -6.13 13.40
C ALA A 3 4.92 -5.05 12.72
N PRO A 4 5.96 -4.48 13.38
CA PRO A 4 6.70 -3.35 12.81
C PRO A 4 7.44 -3.62 11.51
N LEU A 5 8.10 -4.77 11.34
CA LEU A 5 8.96 -5.00 10.17
C LEU A 5 8.17 -5.10 8.85
N PRO A 6 7.09 -5.89 8.75
CA PRO A 6 6.21 -5.87 7.59
C PRO A 6 5.63 -4.48 7.32
N THR A 7 5.21 -3.75 8.36
CA THR A 7 4.68 -2.38 8.22
C THR A 7 5.72 -1.43 7.64
N MET A 8 6.98 -1.53 8.10
CA MET A 8 8.07 -0.70 7.60
C MET A 8 8.39 -0.96 6.13
N LEU A 9 8.46 -2.23 5.74
CA LEU A 9 8.68 -2.65 4.36
C LEU A 9 7.54 -2.19 3.45
N ILE A 10 6.29 -2.40 3.85
CA ILE A 10 5.10 -1.97 3.10
C ILE A 10 5.06 -0.45 2.98
N GLY A 11 5.46 0.30 4.01
CA GLY A 11 5.50 1.77 3.94
C GLY A 11 6.47 2.32 2.89
N THR A 12 7.39 1.52 2.36
CA THR A 12 8.28 1.92 1.24
C THR A 12 7.63 1.85 -0.14
N LEU A 13 6.43 1.25 -0.26
CA LEU A 13 5.72 1.07 -1.53
C LEU A 13 5.62 2.34 -2.40
N PRO A 14 5.33 3.55 -1.86
CA PRO A 14 5.24 4.75 -2.68
C PRO A 14 6.53 5.03 -3.47
N VAL A 15 7.68 4.79 -2.83
CA VAL A 15 9.01 4.98 -3.44
C VAL A 15 9.31 3.85 -4.43
N VAL A 16 9.10 2.60 -4.03
CA VAL A 16 9.40 1.43 -4.85
C VAL A 16 8.56 1.42 -6.14
N ILE A 17 7.24 1.70 -6.04
CA ILE A 17 6.35 1.79 -7.20
C ILE A 17 6.78 2.89 -8.16
N ALA A 18 7.13 4.08 -7.63
CA ALA A 18 7.56 5.20 -8.46
C ALA A 18 8.88 4.88 -9.19
N VAL A 19 9.85 4.26 -8.51
CA VAL A 19 11.12 3.83 -9.10
C VAL A 19 10.90 2.78 -10.17
N VAL A 20 10.21 1.68 -9.86
CA VAL A 20 9.99 0.56 -10.80
C VAL A 20 9.17 1.02 -12.00
N SER A 21 8.12 1.83 -11.79
CA SER A 21 7.34 2.39 -12.89
C SER A 21 8.19 3.29 -13.81
N ASN A 22 9.06 4.12 -13.25
CA ASN A 22 9.94 4.98 -14.03
C ASN A 22 11.02 4.18 -14.78
N LEU A 23 11.55 3.10 -14.20
CA LEU A 23 12.50 2.19 -14.87
C LEU A 23 11.85 1.41 -16.01
N ARG A 24 10.63 0.89 -15.83
CA ARG A 24 9.90 0.17 -16.89
C ARG A 24 9.59 1.06 -18.09
N GLN A 25 9.27 2.33 -17.85
CA GLN A 25 9.07 3.32 -18.91
C GLN A 25 10.37 3.70 -19.65
N ARG A 26 11.56 3.47 -19.06
CA ARG A 26 12.85 3.66 -19.74
C ARG A 26 13.18 2.54 -20.73
N GLY A 27 12.66 1.33 -20.53
CA GLY A 27 12.87 0.20 -21.46
C GLY A 27 12.39 0.50 -22.88
N ALA A 28 11.51 1.50 -23.06
CA ALA A 28 11.03 1.96 -24.35
C ALA A 28 11.82 3.15 -24.95
N ALA A 29 12.73 3.78 -24.19
CA ALA A 29 13.48 4.96 -24.63
C ALA A 29 14.91 4.94 -24.04
N THR A 30 15.81 4.28 -24.75
CA THR A 30 17.22 4.13 -24.41
C THR A 30 17.95 5.48 -24.36
N ALA A 31 18.79 5.66 -23.33
CA ALA A 31 19.94 6.59 -23.25
C ALA A 31 19.81 8.06 -23.75
N THR A 32 18.63 8.66 -23.75
CA THR A 32 18.47 10.09 -24.13
C THR A 32 18.51 11.04 -22.94
N HIS A 33 18.84 12.30 -23.21
CA HIS A 33 18.85 13.42 -22.23
C HIS A 33 17.52 13.52 -21.44
N ALA A 34 16.40 13.11 -22.07
CA ALA A 34 15.07 12.98 -21.47
C ALA A 34 15.04 12.03 -20.25
N GLY A 35 15.77 10.93 -20.29
CA GLY A 35 15.86 9.96 -19.20
C GLY A 35 16.61 10.49 -17.97
N ARG A 36 17.56 11.42 -18.14
CA ARG A 36 18.24 12.11 -17.03
C ARG A 36 17.37 13.23 -16.44
N LEU A 37 16.64 13.98 -17.26
CA LEU A 37 15.70 15.00 -16.79
C LEU A 37 14.58 14.41 -15.92
N ARG A 38 14.07 13.21 -16.25
CA ARG A 38 13.04 12.52 -15.46
C ARG A 38 13.50 12.18 -14.04
N TRP A 39 14.72 11.68 -13.86
CA TRP A 39 15.25 11.38 -12.52
C TRP A 39 15.57 12.63 -11.71
N ARG A 40 16.13 13.67 -12.34
CA ARG A 40 16.35 14.96 -11.65
C ARG A 40 15.07 15.55 -11.07
N ARG A 41 13.90 15.24 -11.67
CA ARG A 41 12.58 15.65 -11.17
C ARG A 41 12.03 14.71 -10.08
N LEU A 42 12.29 13.41 -10.21
CA LEU A 42 11.75 12.38 -9.32
C LEU A 42 12.53 12.25 -8.00
N VAL A 43 13.87 12.33 -8.04
CA VAL A 43 14.74 12.13 -6.87
C VAL A 43 14.40 13.05 -5.69
N PRO A 44 14.20 14.37 -5.86
CA PRO A 44 13.90 15.24 -4.71
C PRO A 44 12.60 14.84 -4.00
N SER A 45 11.56 14.49 -4.77
CA SER A 45 10.29 14.03 -4.21
C SER A 45 10.45 12.69 -3.47
N LEU A 46 11.12 11.72 -4.09
CA LEU A 46 11.33 10.41 -3.47
C LEU A 46 12.22 10.48 -2.23
N ALA A 47 13.20 11.39 -2.21
CA ALA A 47 14.03 11.65 -1.04
C ALA A 47 13.19 12.21 0.12
N LEU A 48 12.31 13.18 -0.15
CA LEU A 48 11.40 13.73 0.86
C LEU A 48 10.42 12.67 1.37
N ILE A 49 9.82 11.88 0.48
CA ILE A 49 8.91 10.79 0.86
C ILE A 49 9.66 9.74 1.69
N GLY A 50 10.83 9.30 1.24
CA GLY A 50 11.67 8.33 1.95
C GLY A 50 12.09 8.81 3.34
N ALA A 51 12.48 10.07 3.47
CA ALA A 51 12.81 10.68 4.74
C ALA A 51 11.59 10.77 5.68
N GLY A 52 10.41 11.12 5.14
CA GLY A 52 9.16 11.13 5.90
C GLY A 52 8.78 9.75 6.43
N ILE A 53 8.85 8.72 5.58
CA ILE A 53 8.62 7.31 5.97
C ILE A 53 9.61 6.90 7.06
N ALA A 54 10.90 7.17 6.87
CA ALA A 54 11.94 6.82 7.84
C ALA A 54 11.69 7.49 9.20
N LEU A 55 11.30 8.76 9.21
CA LEU A 55 11.05 9.52 10.43
C LEU A 55 9.80 9.02 11.18
N VAL A 56 8.73 8.69 10.46
CA VAL A 56 7.52 8.08 11.04
C VAL A 56 7.84 6.70 11.63
N HIS A 57 8.69 5.91 10.97
CA HIS A 57 9.03 4.56 11.41
C HIS A 57 10.16 4.48 12.44
N HIS A 58 10.99 5.51 12.59
CA HIS A 58 12.08 5.52 13.55
C HIS A 58 11.61 5.30 14.99
N ALA A 59 10.44 5.84 15.35
CA ALA A 59 9.84 5.63 16.67
C ALA A 59 9.50 4.14 16.96
N GLU A 60 9.22 3.36 15.92
CA GLU A 60 8.87 1.94 16.05
C GLU A 60 10.12 1.04 16.03
N LEU A 61 11.16 1.43 15.28
CA LEU A 61 12.48 0.77 15.28
C LEU A 61 13.15 0.79 16.67
N LEU A 62 12.99 1.88 17.41
CA LEU A 62 13.54 2.00 18.77
C LEU A 62 12.86 1.06 19.76
N ARG A 63 11.57 0.74 19.56
CA ARG A 63 10.84 -0.24 20.37
C ARG A 63 11.23 -1.68 20.05
N LEU A 64 11.52 -1.98 18.79
CA LEU A 64 11.97 -3.31 18.35
C LEU A 64 13.34 -3.71 18.90
N HIS A 65 14.30 -2.79 18.97
CA HIS A 65 15.64 -3.09 19.47
C HIS A 65 15.70 -3.37 20.99
N ALA A 66 14.62 -3.08 21.70
CA ALA A 66 14.52 -3.27 23.14
C ALA A 66 13.95 -4.65 23.55
N ASP A 67 13.58 -5.52 22.61
CA ASP A 67 12.98 -6.84 22.89
C ASP A 67 14.05 -7.96 22.89
N PRO A 68 14.43 -8.51 24.06
CA PRO A 68 15.45 -9.56 24.18
C PRO A 68 14.96 -10.95 23.76
N ALA A 69 13.66 -11.13 23.49
CA ALA A 69 13.04 -12.41 23.16
C ALA A 69 12.80 -12.62 21.64
N ALA A 70 13.49 -11.86 20.79
CA ALA A 70 13.29 -11.89 19.34
C ALA A 70 13.73 -13.24 18.72
N ASP A 71 12.74 -14.07 18.35
CA ASP A 71 12.92 -15.28 17.56
C ASP A 71 13.39 -14.95 16.14
N LEU A 72 14.66 -15.22 15.87
CA LEU A 72 15.35 -14.88 14.62
C LEU A 72 14.79 -15.63 13.40
N GLU A 73 14.30 -16.86 13.59
CA GLU A 73 13.72 -17.66 12.50
C GLU A 73 12.37 -17.08 12.07
N ARG A 74 11.50 -16.80 13.03
CA ARG A 74 10.23 -16.10 12.79
C ARG A 74 10.43 -14.70 12.25
N TYR A 75 11.54 -14.06 12.59
CA TYR A 75 11.93 -12.76 12.04
C TYR A 75 12.30 -12.89 10.55
N GLY A 76 13.18 -13.83 10.21
CA GLY A 76 13.61 -14.11 8.84
C GLY A 76 12.45 -14.48 7.90
N LEU A 77 11.55 -15.38 8.35
CA LEU A 77 10.36 -15.75 7.59
C LEU A 77 9.43 -14.55 7.34
N GLY A 78 9.19 -13.74 8.38
CA GLY A 78 8.37 -12.53 8.26
C GLY A 78 8.96 -11.51 7.29
N ALA A 79 10.30 -11.38 7.26
CA ALA A 79 10.99 -10.52 6.31
C ALA A 79 10.86 -11.02 4.87
N LEU A 80 11.02 -12.34 4.63
CA LEU A 80 10.86 -12.93 3.30
C LEU A 80 9.42 -12.73 2.78
N LEU A 81 8.42 -12.96 3.62
CA LEU A 81 7.02 -12.74 3.27
C LEU A 81 6.72 -11.26 2.99
N ALA A 82 7.28 -10.34 3.78
CA ALA A 82 7.12 -8.91 3.57
C ALA A 82 7.77 -8.44 2.25
N LEU A 83 8.93 -8.98 1.89
CA LEU A 83 9.56 -8.72 0.58
C LEU A 83 8.70 -9.25 -0.57
N GLY A 84 8.18 -10.47 -0.45
CA GLY A 84 7.22 -11.03 -1.40
C GLY A 84 5.98 -10.15 -1.56
N ALA A 85 5.43 -9.66 -0.44
CA ALA A 85 4.31 -8.75 -0.43
C ALA A 85 4.64 -7.43 -1.15
N VAL A 86 5.79 -6.81 -0.88
CA VAL A 86 6.25 -5.59 -1.56
C VAL A 86 6.42 -5.82 -3.06
N ALA A 87 6.95 -6.97 -3.48
CA ALA A 87 7.08 -7.31 -4.90
C ALA A 87 5.70 -7.44 -5.58
N CYS A 88 4.78 -8.20 -4.99
CA CYS A 88 3.41 -8.38 -5.48
C CYS A 88 2.66 -7.03 -5.54
N TRP A 89 2.74 -6.23 -4.48
CA TRP A 89 2.10 -4.92 -4.38
C TRP A 89 2.76 -3.85 -5.24
N THR A 90 4.01 -4.03 -5.65
CA THR A 90 4.62 -3.16 -6.66
C THR A 90 4.16 -3.53 -8.05
N TRP A 91 4.10 -4.84 -8.35
CA TRP A 91 3.71 -5.35 -9.66
C TRP A 91 2.25 -5.03 -10.00
N TYR A 92 1.33 -5.31 -9.07
CA TYR A 92 -0.11 -5.15 -9.27
C TYR A 92 -0.54 -3.75 -9.77
N PRO A 93 -0.24 -2.63 -9.08
CA PRO A 93 -0.72 -1.30 -9.48
C PRO A 93 -0.16 -0.87 -10.84
N ILE A 94 1.07 -1.27 -11.16
CA ILE A 94 1.67 -0.97 -12.46
C ILE A 94 0.94 -1.73 -13.57
N ARG A 95 0.71 -3.04 -13.39
CA ARG A 95 0.00 -3.87 -14.38
C ARG A 95 -1.48 -3.51 -14.49
N ASN A 96 -2.14 -3.21 -13.38
CA ASN A 96 -3.53 -2.77 -13.35
C ASN A 96 -3.70 -1.48 -14.15
N ALA A 97 -2.83 -0.50 -13.94
CA ALA A 97 -2.86 0.75 -14.66
C ALA A 97 -2.53 0.58 -16.16
N GLU A 98 -1.56 -0.28 -16.52
CA GLU A 98 -1.29 -0.66 -17.90
C GLU A 98 -2.51 -1.30 -18.59
N TRP A 99 -3.14 -2.27 -17.93
CA TRP A 99 -4.30 -2.98 -18.46
C TRP A 99 -5.51 -2.05 -18.65
N LEU A 100 -5.81 -1.20 -17.66
CA LEU A 100 -6.92 -0.25 -17.71
C LEU A 100 -6.72 0.83 -18.78
N ARG A 101 -5.48 1.24 -19.05
CA ARG A 101 -5.18 2.17 -20.14
C ARG A 101 -5.30 1.50 -21.52
N ALA A 102 -4.83 0.27 -21.65
CA ALA A 102 -4.98 -0.52 -22.88
C ALA A 102 -6.44 -0.86 -23.21
N HIS A 103 -7.32 -0.92 -22.20
CA HIS A 103 -8.73 -1.25 -22.35
C HIS A 103 -9.64 -0.09 -21.92
N ALA A 104 -9.40 1.11 -22.46
CA ALA A 104 -10.14 2.32 -22.08
C ALA A 104 -11.67 2.24 -22.28
N GLY A 105 -12.15 1.35 -23.16
CA GLY A 105 -13.58 1.07 -23.35
C GLY A 105 -14.23 0.23 -22.23
N ARG A 106 -13.45 -0.33 -21.29
CA ARG A 106 -13.97 -1.12 -20.17
C ARG A 106 -14.23 -0.22 -18.96
N SER A 107 -15.38 -0.43 -18.32
CA SER A 107 -15.77 0.30 -17.12
C SER A 107 -14.87 -0.06 -15.92
N PRO A 108 -14.23 0.92 -15.26
CA PRO A 108 -13.45 0.70 -14.05
C PRO A 108 -14.26 0.09 -12.90
N ARG A 109 -15.56 0.38 -12.86
CA ARG A 109 -16.51 -0.25 -11.93
C ARG A 109 -16.65 -1.74 -12.18
N THR A 110 -16.89 -2.14 -13.44
CA THR A 110 -17.00 -3.55 -13.80
C THR A 110 -15.70 -4.30 -13.53
N TRP A 111 -14.56 -3.67 -13.79
CA TRP A 111 -13.26 -4.23 -13.45
C TRP A 111 -13.08 -4.42 -11.94
N ALA A 112 -13.37 -3.41 -11.12
CA ALA A 112 -13.33 -3.53 -9.66
C ALA A 112 -14.23 -4.65 -9.13
N THR A 113 -15.45 -4.77 -9.66
CA THR A 113 -16.37 -5.87 -9.29
C THR A 113 -15.81 -7.23 -9.71
N ALA A 114 -15.26 -7.36 -10.92
CA ALA A 114 -14.67 -8.60 -11.40
C ALA A 114 -13.48 -9.04 -10.53
N GLN A 115 -12.64 -8.09 -10.09
CA GLN A 115 -11.56 -8.36 -9.15
C GLN A 115 -12.09 -8.90 -7.82
N GLY A 116 -13.12 -8.25 -7.26
CA GLY A 116 -13.79 -8.72 -6.04
C GLY A 116 -14.32 -10.16 -6.17
N VAL A 117 -15.06 -10.44 -7.25
CA VAL A 117 -15.59 -11.78 -7.54
C VAL A 117 -14.47 -12.81 -7.71
N ALA A 118 -13.39 -12.46 -8.40
CA ALA A 118 -12.25 -13.35 -8.59
C ALA A 118 -11.53 -13.68 -7.26
N THR A 119 -11.52 -12.75 -6.31
CA THR A 119 -10.92 -12.97 -4.97
C THR A 119 -11.85 -13.69 -3.99
N LEU A 120 -13.16 -13.76 -4.26
CA LEU A 120 -14.15 -14.34 -3.35
C LEU A 120 -13.87 -15.82 -3.02
N PRO A 121 -13.55 -16.72 -3.98
CA PRO A 121 -13.21 -18.11 -3.65
C PRO A 121 -12.00 -18.21 -2.73
N LEU A 122 -10.96 -17.41 -2.96
CA LEU A 122 -9.77 -17.39 -2.11
C LEU A 122 -10.10 -16.90 -0.70
N ALA A 123 -10.92 -15.86 -0.57
CA ALA A 123 -11.37 -15.36 0.72
C ALA A 123 -12.22 -16.39 1.47
N ALA A 124 -13.12 -17.10 0.77
CA ALA A 124 -13.93 -18.16 1.35
C ALA A 124 -13.08 -19.35 1.82
N LEU A 125 -12.09 -19.76 1.03
CA LEU A 125 -11.12 -20.80 1.42
C LEU A 125 -10.30 -20.39 2.63
N GLY A 126 -9.81 -19.14 2.67
CA GLY A 126 -9.08 -18.62 3.83
C GLY A 126 -9.93 -18.58 5.10
N PHE A 127 -11.19 -18.15 4.99
CA PHE A 127 -12.14 -18.18 6.10
C PHE A 127 -12.42 -19.60 6.57
N GLY A 128 -12.63 -20.55 5.64
CA GLY A 128 -12.82 -21.96 5.95
C GLY A 128 -11.60 -22.59 6.64
N ALA A 129 -10.40 -22.32 6.14
CA ALA A 129 -9.15 -22.78 6.74
C ALA A 129 -8.96 -22.22 8.16
N PHE A 130 -9.25 -20.93 8.37
CA PHE A 130 -9.23 -20.32 9.70
C PHE A 130 -10.26 -20.97 10.63
N TRP A 131 -11.47 -21.25 10.14
CA TRP A 131 -12.49 -21.96 10.91
C TRP A 131 -12.00 -23.35 11.35
N LEU A 132 -11.47 -24.13 10.41
CA LEU A 132 -10.94 -25.47 10.70
C LEU A 132 -9.78 -25.40 11.71
N TRP A 133 -8.90 -24.41 11.60
CA TRP A 133 -7.81 -24.19 12.55
C TRP A 133 -8.33 -23.87 13.96
N GLN A 134 -9.39 -23.06 14.07
CA GLN A 134 -10.05 -22.80 15.35
C GLN A 134 -10.68 -24.07 15.94
N VAL A 135 -11.33 -24.90 15.12
CA VAL A 135 -11.94 -26.18 15.54
C VAL A 135 -10.89 -27.20 15.96
N ALA A 136 -9.72 -27.21 15.30
CA ALA A 136 -8.61 -28.12 15.60
C ALA A 136 -7.85 -27.77 16.89
N GLY A 137 -8.26 -26.76 17.65
CA GLY A 137 -7.63 -26.36 18.91
C GLY A 137 -6.40 -25.50 18.69
N ALA A 138 -6.59 -24.29 18.16
CA ALA A 138 -5.55 -23.30 17.91
C ALA A 138 -4.51 -23.22 19.06
N PRO A 139 -3.20 -23.38 18.76
CA PRO A 139 -2.15 -23.31 19.77
C PRO A 139 -2.17 -21.99 20.54
N GLY A 140 -2.15 -22.04 21.88
CA GLY A 140 -2.14 -20.87 22.75
C GLY A 140 -3.50 -20.44 23.32
N GLY A 141 -4.56 -21.23 23.12
CA GLY A 141 -5.85 -21.03 23.82
C GLY A 141 -6.70 -19.87 23.30
N SER A 142 -6.34 -19.27 22.17
CA SER A 142 -7.13 -18.20 21.53
C SER A 142 -8.34 -18.78 20.80
N SER A 143 -9.45 -18.99 21.52
CA SER A 143 -10.72 -19.38 20.91
C SER A 143 -11.51 -18.15 20.45
N PHE A 144 -11.57 -17.94 19.13
CA PHE A 144 -12.53 -17.04 18.50
C PHE A 144 -13.85 -17.79 18.29
N ALA A 145 -14.96 -17.22 18.78
CA ALA A 145 -16.29 -17.80 18.66
C ALA A 145 -16.80 -17.75 17.21
N MET A 146 -16.56 -18.79 16.43
CA MET A 146 -16.98 -18.84 15.03
C MET A 146 -18.51 -18.78 14.88
N PRO A 147 -19.04 -18.22 13.78
CA PRO A 147 -18.31 -17.65 12.63
C PRO A 147 -17.91 -16.17 12.78
N PHE A 148 -18.55 -15.41 13.68
CA PHE A 148 -18.46 -13.94 13.70
C PHE A 148 -17.96 -13.33 15.01
N GLY A 149 -17.52 -14.17 15.95
CA GLY A 149 -17.02 -13.76 17.25
C GLY A 149 -18.13 -13.46 18.26
N PRO A 150 -17.74 -13.07 19.50
CA PRO A 150 -18.67 -12.76 20.58
C PRO A 150 -19.52 -11.51 20.32
N THR A 151 -19.05 -10.60 19.45
CA THR A 151 -19.76 -9.37 19.06
C THR A 151 -20.13 -9.41 17.58
N SER A 152 -20.89 -10.44 17.18
CA SER A 152 -21.21 -10.75 15.78
C SER A 152 -21.78 -9.57 14.98
N GLY A 153 -22.74 -8.81 15.54
CA GLY A 153 -23.33 -7.65 14.88
C GLY A 153 -22.31 -6.55 14.55
N ARG A 154 -21.42 -6.23 15.49
CA ARG A 154 -20.35 -5.24 15.27
C ARG A 154 -19.34 -5.75 14.24
N PHE A 155 -18.97 -7.03 14.31
CA PHE A 155 -18.04 -7.64 13.37
C PHE A 155 -18.61 -7.60 11.94
N VAL A 156 -19.83 -8.07 11.74
CA VAL A 156 -20.50 -8.07 10.42
C VAL A 156 -20.65 -6.65 9.89
N GLY A 157 -21.08 -5.69 10.72
CA GLY A 157 -21.18 -4.29 10.32
C GLY A 157 -19.84 -3.70 9.86
N LEU A 158 -18.75 -3.97 10.58
CA LEU A 158 -17.41 -3.54 10.19
C LEU A 158 -16.93 -4.22 8.90
N MET A 159 -17.17 -5.52 8.73
CA MET A 159 -16.78 -6.25 7.52
C MET A 159 -17.53 -5.75 6.29
N LEU A 160 -18.82 -5.44 6.42
CA LEU A 160 -19.61 -4.82 5.35
C LEU A 160 -19.10 -3.42 5.01
N ALA A 161 -18.82 -2.59 6.01
CA ALA A 161 -18.26 -1.26 5.80
C ALA A 161 -16.88 -1.33 5.12
N MET A 162 -15.99 -2.22 5.55
CA MET A 162 -14.68 -2.43 4.94
C MET A 162 -14.79 -2.98 3.52
N GLY A 163 -15.66 -3.95 3.29
CA GLY A 163 -15.89 -4.54 1.96
C GLY A 163 -16.44 -3.52 0.96
N LEU A 164 -17.38 -2.67 1.38
CA LEU A 164 -18.00 -1.68 0.50
C LEU A 164 -17.11 -0.44 0.31
N LEU A 165 -16.64 0.16 1.39
CA LEU A 165 -15.96 1.45 1.37
C LEU A 165 -14.46 1.31 1.07
N ALA A 166 -13.75 0.53 1.87
CA ALA A 166 -12.30 0.40 1.74
C ALA A 166 -11.91 -0.47 0.55
N SER A 167 -12.67 -1.53 0.27
CA SER A 167 -12.37 -2.46 -0.83
C SER A 167 -13.03 -2.03 -2.14
N TRP A 168 -14.35 -2.15 -2.29
CA TRP A 168 -14.99 -1.93 -3.60
C TRP A 168 -14.92 -0.47 -4.07
N LEU A 169 -15.36 0.49 -3.24
CA LEU A 169 -15.32 1.91 -3.58
C LEU A 169 -13.87 2.42 -3.69
N GLY A 170 -13.00 2.03 -2.75
CA GLY A 170 -11.57 2.32 -2.81
C GLY A 170 -10.92 1.85 -4.11
N THR A 171 -11.17 0.60 -4.51
CA THR A 171 -10.66 0.02 -5.77
C THR A 171 -11.24 0.73 -6.99
N LEU A 172 -12.52 1.12 -6.97
CA LEU A 172 -13.12 1.90 -8.04
C LEU A 172 -12.43 3.26 -8.23
N CYS A 173 -12.24 4.01 -7.14
CA CYS A 173 -11.53 5.29 -7.16
C CYS A 173 -10.07 5.11 -7.61
N TRP A 174 -9.40 4.07 -7.13
CA TRP A 174 -8.05 3.71 -7.54
C TRP A 174 -7.96 3.39 -9.04
N ASN A 175 -8.92 2.65 -9.59
CA ASN A 175 -8.95 2.30 -11.00
C ASN A 175 -9.21 3.53 -11.89
N GLU A 176 -10.07 4.45 -11.46
CA GLU A 176 -10.25 5.74 -12.12
C GLU A 176 -8.96 6.58 -12.11
N ALA A 177 -8.28 6.67 -10.96
CA ALA A 177 -7.01 7.36 -10.85
C ALA A 177 -5.93 6.71 -11.73
N SER A 178 -5.86 5.38 -11.75
CA SER A 178 -4.88 4.58 -12.52
C SER A 178 -4.98 4.80 -14.04
N ARG A 179 -6.18 5.14 -14.53
CA ARG A 179 -6.41 5.50 -15.94
C ARG A 179 -5.94 6.89 -16.29
N ARG A 180 -6.08 7.84 -15.34
CA ARG A 180 -5.91 9.27 -15.58
C ARG A 180 -4.53 9.78 -15.20
N LEU A 181 -3.85 9.10 -14.30
CA LEU A 181 -2.56 9.51 -13.76
C LEU A 181 -1.41 8.62 -14.24
N PRO A 182 -0.21 9.18 -14.44
CA PRO A 182 1.00 8.40 -14.58
C PRO A 182 1.21 7.52 -13.36
N THR A 183 1.56 6.25 -13.56
CA THR A 183 1.76 5.28 -12.46
C THR A 183 2.85 5.72 -11.48
N THR A 184 3.85 6.49 -11.93
CA THR A 184 4.86 7.11 -11.06
C THR A 184 4.28 8.11 -10.07
N LEU A 185 3.28 8.89 -10.49
CA LEU A 185 2.59 9.85 -9.63
C LEU A 185 1.57 9.15 -8.73
N ALA A 186 0.81 8.21 -9.29
CA ALA A 186 -0.15 7.40 -8.54
C ALA A 186 0.54 6.65 -7.38
N GLY A 187 1.73 6.08 -7.62
CA GLY A 187 2.53 5.44 -6.56
C GLY A 187 2.89 6.40 -5.42
N GLN A 188 3.26 7.64 -5.74
CA GLN A 188 3.59 8.65 -4.72
C GLN A 188 2.36 9.10 -3.92
N LEU A 189 1.17 9.11 -4.53
CA LEU A 189 -0.08 9.47 -3.82
C LEU A 189 -0.48 8.45 -2.75
N ILE A 190 0.06 7.23 -2.76
CA ILE A 190 -0.17 6.22 -1.71
C ILE A 190 0.27 6.74 -0.33
N VAL A 191 1.16 7.73 -0.24
CA VAL A 191 1.52 8.33 1.08
C VAL A 191 0.30 8.88 1.83
N PHE A 192 -0.79 9.26 1.13
CA PHE A 192 -2.01 9.70 1.79
C PHE A 192 -2.70 8.61 2.59
N GLU A 193 -2.53 7.33 2.23
CA GLU A 193 -3.01 6.20 3.05
C GLU A 193 -2.26 6.15 4.38
N THR A 194 -0.94 6.37 4.34
CA THR A 194 -0.11 6.43 5.55
C THR A 194 -0.52 7.62 6.43
N LEU A 195 -0.73 8.80 5.84
CA LEU A 195 -1.18 9.98 6.56
C LEU A 195 -2.57 9.78 7.20
N ALA A 196 -3.51 9.17 6.47
CA ALA A 196 -4.85 8.87 6.97
C ALA A 196 -4.80 7.85 8.12
N ALA A 197 -3.99 6.79 7.99
CA ALA A 197 -3.80 5.80 9.04
C ALA A 197 -3.18 6.42 10.31
N LEU A 198 -2.18 7.29 10.16
CA LEU A 198 -1.58 8.03 11.27
C LEU A 198 -2.61 8.94 11.95
N ALA A 199 -3.36 9.72 11.18
CA ALA A 199 -4.38 10.61 11.71
C ALA A 199 -5.47 9.84 12.47
N TYR A 200 -5.96 8.73 11.90
CA TYR A 200 -6.91 7.85 12.56
C TYR A 200 -6.36 7.28 13.87
N ALA A 201 -5.13 6.75 13.86
CA ALA A 201 -4.51 6.17 15.05
C ALA A 201 -4.32 7.20 16.18
N LEU A 202 -3.92 8.43 15.84
CA LEU A 202 -3.78 9.52 16.81
C LEU A 202 -5.12 9.96 17.37
N ALA A 203 -6.13 10.12 16.51
CA ALA A 203 -7.50 10.46 16.93
C ALA A 203 -8.07 9.39 17.87
N LEU A 204 -7.89 8.10 17.54
CA LEU A 204 -8.36 6.99 18.36
C LEU A 204 -7.67 6.95 19.73
N ARG A 205 -6.39 7.33 19.81
CA ARG A 205 -5.63 7.39 21.07
C ARG A 205 -5.91 8.66 21.88
N GLY A 206 -6.55 9.67 21.30
CA GLY A 206 -6.75 10.98 21.94
C GLY A 206 -5.44 11.70 22.28
N GLN A 207 -4.35 11.40 21.55
CA GLN A 207 -3.01 11.91 21.84
C GLN A 207 -2.61 12.97 20.82
N ALA A 208 -1.90 14.00 21.29
CA ALA A 208 -1.26 14.95 20.39
C ALA A 208 -0.15 14.25 19.58
N PRO A 209 -0.03 14.53 18.27
CA PRO A 209 1.01 13.94 17.44
C PRO A 209 2.40 14.36 17.95
N PRO A 210 3.33 13.39 18.15
CA PRO A 210 4.73 13.71 18.43
C PRO A 210 5.34 14.59 17.35
N ALA A 211 6.28 15.46 17.72
CA ALA A 211 6.95 16.36 16.77
C ALA A 211 7.59 15.62 15.58
N ALA A 212 8.17 14.43 15.83
CA ALA A 212 8.72 13.58 14.78
C ALA A 212 7.65 13.09 13.79
N THR A 213 6.45 12.73 14.27
CA THR A 213 5.33 12.32 13.42
C THR A 213 4.83 13.49 12.56
N LEU A 214 4.75 14.70 13.13
CA LEU A 214 4.38 15.91 12.37
C LEU A 214 5.42 16.25 11.30
N ALA A 215 6.70 16.21 11.65
CA ALA A 215 7.79 16.44 10.71
C ALA A 215 7.78 15.39 9.59
N GLY A 216 7.54 14.11 9.91
CA GLY A 216 7.42 13.03 8.94
C GLY A 216 6.24 13.26 8.00
N ALA A 217 5.08 13.61 8.55
CA ALA A 217 3.89 13.95 7.76
C ALA A 217 4.13 15.15 6.83
N ALA A 218 4.79 16.20 7.33
CA ALA A 218 5.14 17.37 6.54
C ALA A 218 6.08 17.01 5.36
N LEU A 219 7.08 16.15 5.59
CA LEU A 219 7.97 15.65 4.54
C LEU A 219 7.23 14.85 3.47
N LEU A 220 6.29 13.98 3.87
CA LEU A 220 5.44 13.24 2.93
C LEU A 220 4.62 14.18 2.04
N VAL A 221 3.96 15.17 2.65
CA VAL A 221 3.16 16.18 1.92
C VAL A 221 4.04 17.01 1.00
N ALA A 222 5.21 17.46 1.47
CA ALA A 222 6.16 18.21 0.66
C ALA A 222 6.66 17.39 -0.54
N GLY A 223 6.95 16.11 -0.33
CA GLY A 223 7.35 15.18 -1.39
C GLY A 223 6.28 15.07 -2.49
N VAL A 224 5.00 14.87 -2.12
CA VAL A 224 3.90 14.82 -3.10
C VAL A 224 3.69 16.17 -3.78
N ALA A 225 3.72 17.27 -3.04
CA ALA A 225 3.57 18.61 -3.60
C ALA A 225 4.66 18.91 -4.65
N TRP A 226 5.89 18.47 -4.40
CA TRP A 226 6.98 18.54 -5.37
C TRP A 226 6.68 17.70 -6.62
N ALA A 227 6.20 16.47 -6.45
CA ALA A 227 5.87 15.56 -7.55
C ALA A 227 4.80 16.13 -8.48
N LEU A 228 3.78 16.78 -7.91
CA LEU A 228 2.68 17.43 -8.63
C LEU A 228 3.13 18.68 -9.40
N ARG A 229 4.10 19.43 -8.86
CA ARG A 229 4.67 20.63 -9.49
C ARG A 229 5.66 20.33 -10.60
N ALA A 230 6.24 19.13 -10.63
CA ALA A 230 7.13 18.74 -11.70
C ALA A 230 6.33 18.63 -13.02
N PRO A 231 6.77 19.23 -14.14
CA PRO A 231 6.09 19.09 -15.42
C PRO A 231 6.02 17.61 -15.81
N GLN A 232 4.80 17.10 -15.95
CA GLN A 232 4.56 15.72 -16.35
C GLN A 232 4.96 15.56 -17.83
N ALA A 233 5.67 14.49 -18.17
CA ALA A 233 5.87 14.17 -19.58
C ALA A 233 4.48 13.89 -20.20
N PRO A 234 4.20 14.37 -21.43
CA PRO A 234 2.93 14.08 -22.09
C PRO A 234 2.68 12.57 -22.07
N ALA A 235 1.43 12.17 -21.77
CA ALA A 235 1.04 10.79 -21.97
C ALA A 235 1.29 10.43 -23.45
N PRO A 236 1.87 9.25 -23.76
CA PRO A 236 2.03 8.84 -25.14
C PRO A 236 0.66 8.87 -25.81
N ALA A 237 0.56 9.57 -26.95
CA ALA A 237 -0.67 9.64 -27.73
C ALA A 237 -1.13 8.21 -28.04
N MET A 238 -2.40 7.91 -27.76
CA MET A 238 -2.99 6.63 -28.16
C MET A 238 -2.96 6.55 -29.69
N PRO A 239 -2.52 5.41 -30.27
CA PRO A 239 -2.82 5.14 -31.66
C PRO A 239 -4.34 5.08 -31.85
N ALA A 240 -4.81 5.77 -32.88
CA ALA A 240 -6.21 5.81 -33.29
C ALA A 240 -6.75 4.44 -33.70
#